data_AF-A0A7K2FPV9-F1
#
_entry.id   AF-A0A7K2FPV9-F1
#
_cell.length_a   1.000
_cell.length_b   1.000
_cell.length_c   1.000
_cell.angle_alpha   90.00
_cell.angle_beta   90.00
_cell.angle_gamma   90.00
#
_symmetry.space_group_name_H-M   'P 1'
#
loop_
_entity.id
_entity.type
_entity.pdbx_description
1 polymer ?
#
loop_
_entity_poly.entity_id
_entity_poly.type
_entity_poly.pdbx_seq_one_letter_code
_entity_poly.pdbx_strand_id
1 'polypeptide(L)'
;MPRFLHLVVVGGCPDRPYLGVSARSTMTGYDPLTFTRQTAERIATDLNKDACGLTASWDGDSLIFNATEEYNGDAFTEAVVPDEHGHYTIEAFWPWSVWSEDLDPDEHRRAFARGARTSHEPTDPLYSGTVRTAWQQGRNEAEQWLKPALRGQCRPHQHLVTPERKPLEAPSAPSLPNPARRQR
;
A
#
# COMPACT_ATOMS: atom_id res chain seq x y z
N MET A 1 -18.41 8.52 1.91
CA MET A 1 -17.54 9.41 1.11
C MET A 1 -17.38 8.83 -0.29
N PRO A 2 -17.25 9.66 -1.34
CA PRO A 2 -17.01 9.15 -2.69
C PRO A 2 -15.69 8.36 -2.74
N ARG A 3 -15.67 7.30 -3.55
CA ARG A 3 -14.54 6.41 -3.76
C ARG A 3 -14.17 6.45 -5.23
N PHE A 4 -12.91 6.73 -5.54
CA PHE A 4 -12.41 6.84 -6.90
C PHE A 4 -11.43 5.70 -7.18
N LEU A 5 -11.66 4.96 -8.27
CA LEU A 5 -10.79 3.88 -8.72
C LEU A 5 -9.57 4.46 -9.45
N HIS A 6 -8.40 3.98 -9.08
CA HIS A 6 -7.12 4.37 -9.66
C HIS A 6 -6.36 3.12 -10.11
N LEU A 7 -5.77 3.19 -11.30
CA LEU A 7 -4.75 2.24 -11.73
C LEU A 7 -3.40 2.88 -11.44
N VAL A 8 -2.59 2.21 -10.62
CA VAL A 8 -1.33 2.74 -10.12
C VAL A 8 -0.21 1.74 -10.34
N VAL A 9 0.99 2.24 -10.51
CA VAL A 9 2.22 1.46 -10.44
C VAL A 9 3.11 2.06 -9.37
N VAL A 10 4.07 1.28 -8.91
CA VAL A 10 5.17 1.79 -8.11
C VAL A 10 6.06 2.64 -9.03
N GLY A 11 6.46 3.82 -8.55
CA GLY A 11 7.40 4.69 -9.26
C GLY A 11 8.71 3.96 -9.56
N GLY A 12 9.01 3.74 -10.84
CA GLY A 12 10.25 3.10 -11.30
C GLY A 12 10.15 1.61 -11.63
N CYS A 13 9.03 0.93 -11.32
CA CYS A 13 8.85 -0.49 -11.63
C CYS A 13 7.57 -0.73 -12.46
N PRO A 14 7.68 -0.98 -13.78
CA PRO A 14 6.53 -1.03 -14.67
C PRO A 14 5.85 -2.41 -14.74
N ASP A 15 5.96 -3.27 -13.74
CA ASP A 15 5.63 -4.69 -13.88
C ASP A 15 4.16 -4.98 -14.16
N ARG A 16 3.22 -4.32 -13.47
CA ARG A 16 1.78 -4.39 -13.73
C ARG A 16 1.04 -3.34 -12.91
N PRO A 17 -0.01 -2.68 -13.43
CA PRO A 17 -0.81 -1.80 -12.60
C PRO A 17 -1.57 -2.56 -11.50
N TYR A 18 -1.69 -1.92 -10.35
CA TYR A 18 -2.55 -2.27 -9.24
C TYR A 18 -3.83 -1.45 -9.31
N LEU A 19 -4.97 -2.08 -9.02
CA LEU A 19 -6.24 -1.39 -8.89
C LEU A 19 -6.48 -1.04 -7.42
N GLY A 20 -6.45 0.26 -7.12
CA GLY A 20 -6.70 0.79 -5.77
C GLY A 20 -7.83 1.81 -5.78
N VAL A 21 -8.30 2.15 -4.59
CA VAL A 21 -9.35 3.15 -4.37
C VAL A 21 -8.82 4.26 -3.46
N SER A 22 -9.15 5.51 -3.79
CA SER A 22 -8.85 6.64 -2.92
C SER A 22 -10.10 7.49 -2.66
N ALA A 23 -10.03 8.34 -1.64
CA ALA A 23 -11.08 9.32 -1.35
C ALA A 23 -11.05 10.53 -2.30
N ARG A 24 -10.04 10.63 -3.18
CA ARG A 24 -9.80 11.79 -4.07
C ARG A 24 -9.85 11.37 -5.54
N SER A 25 -10.39 12.25 -6.38
CA SER A 25 -10.42 12.02 -7.83
C SER A 25 -9.05 12.20 -8.50
N THR A 26 -8.15 12.95 -7.87
CA THR A 26 -6.76 13.15 -8.31
C THR A 26 -5.82 12.55 -7.28
N MET A 27 -4.73 11.95 -7.75
CA MET A 27 -3.76 11.25 -6.93
C MET A 27 -2.37 11.90 -7.04
N THR A 28 -1.72 12.11 -5.90
CA THR A 28 -0.29 12.40 -5.78
C THR A 28 0.47 11.10 -5.49
N GLY A 29 1.79 11.08 -5.69
CA GLY A 29 2.55 9.86 -5.47
C GLY A 29 2.54 9.33 -4.04
N TYR A 30 2.09 10.11 -3.06
CA TYR A 30 2.08 9.73 -1.65
C TYR A 30 0.68 9.72 -1.05
N ASP A 31 -0.37 9.76 -1.88
CA ASP A 31 -1.73 9.64 -1.36
C ASP A 31 -2.00 8.20 -0.87
N PRO A 32 -2.75 8.04 0.24
CA PRO A 32 -3.16 6.73 0.71
C PRO A 32 -4.11 6.06 -0.29
N LEU A 33 -3.88 4.77 -0.51
CA LEU A 33 -4.67 3.95 -1.41
C LEU A 33 -5.18 2.71 -0.69
N THR A 34 -6.43 2.39 -0.93
CA THR A 34 -7.09 1.22 -0.36
C THR A 34 -7.14 0.10 -1.39
N PHE A 35 -6.68 -1.08 -1.00
CA PHE A 35 -6.51 -2.24 -1.85
C PHE A 35 -7.30 -3.44 -1.31
N THR A 36 -7.71 -4.36 -2.19
CA THR A 36 -8.19 -5.68 -1.74
C THR A 36 -7.03 -6.50 -1.18
N ARG A 37 -7.33 -7.53 -0.38
CA ARG A 37 -6.32 -8.49 0.10
C ARG A 37 -5.44 -9.03 -1.03
N GLN A 38 -6.07 -9.48 -2.12
CA GLN A 38 -5.37 -10.03 -3.28
C GLN A 38 -4.40 -9.02 -3.91
N THR A 39 -4.79 -7.75 -4.02
CA THR A 39 -3.92 -6.70 -4.55
C THR A 39 -2.79 -6.35 -3.56
N ALA A 40 -3.08 -6.32 -2.26
CA ALA A 40 -2.06 -6.11 -1.22
C ALA A 40 -1.01 -7.24 -1.19
N GLU A 41 -1.42 -8.50 -1.40
CA GLU A 41 -0.50 -9.65 -1.50
C GLU A 41 0.44 -9.52 -2.70
N ARG A 42 -0.09 -9.06 -3.84
CA ARG A 42 0.71 -8.77 -5.03
C ARG A 42 1.70 -7.64 -4.76
N ILE A 43 1.26 -6.53 -4.17
CA ILE A 43 2.13 -5.40 -3.81
C ILE A 43 3.27 -5.87 -2.91
N ALA A 44 2.97 -6.65 -1.86
CA ALA A 44 4.00 -7.19 -0.96
C ALA A 44 4.99 -8.12 -1.69
N THR A 45 4.49 -8.96 -2.59
CA THR A 45 5.33 -9.85 -3.39
C THR A 45 6.27 -9.08 -4.31
N ASP A 46 5.77 -8.02 -4.96
CA ASP A 46 6.55 -7.21 -5.88
C ASP A 46 7.54 -6.32 -5.13
N LEU A 47 7.13 -5.71 -4.00
CA LEU A 47 8.01 -4.97 -3.10
C LEU A 47 9.23 -5.77 -2.66
N ASN A 48 9.02 -7.02 -2.25
CA ASN A 48 10.10 -7.86 -1.77
C ASN A 48 11.11 -8.26 -2.86
N LYS A 49 10.84 -7.99 -4.15
CA LYS A 49 11.78 -8.21 -5.26
C LYS A 49 12.71 -7.02 -5.49
N ASP A 50 12.26 -5.80 -5.21
CA ASP A 50 12.97 -4.57 -5.56
C ASP A 50 14.20 -4.30 -4.67
N ALA A 51 14.33 -5.01 -3.54
CA ALA A 51 15.48 -4.95 -2.63
C ALA A 51 15.91 -3.52 -2.24
N CYS A 52 14.95 -2.60 -2.13
CA CYS A 52 15.18 -1.17 -1.93
C CYS A 52 15.30 -0.74 -0.45
N GLY A 53 15.48 -1.69 0.47
CA GLY A 53 15.45 -1.43 1.91
C GLY A 53 14.04 -1.36 2.52
N LEU A 54 12.98 -1.49 1.72
CA LEU A 54 11.60 -1.65 2.18
C LEU A 54 11.11 -3.07 1.86
N THR A 55 10.51 -3.74 2.84
CA THR A 55 9.97 -5.10 2.72
C THR A 55 8.58 -5.19 3.33
N ALA A 56 7.81 -6.21 2.93
CA ALA A 56 6.49 -6.47 3.47
C ALA A 56 6.30 -7.95 3.80
N SER A 57 5.59 -8.24 4.90
CA SER A 57 5.28 -9.59 5.34
C SER A 57 3.90 -9.66 5.99
N TRP A 58 3.29 -10.83 5.98
CA TRP A 58 1.97 -11.02 6.59
C TRP A 58 2.10 -11.60 8.00
N ASP A 59 1.44 -10.97 8.97
CA ASP A 59 1.23 -11.49 10.32
C ASP A 59 -0.28 -11.65 10.57
N GLY A 60 -0.77 -12.87 10.38
CA GLY A 60 -2.20 -13.17 10.31
C GLY A 60 -2.87 -12.34 9.20
N ASP A 61 -3.86 -11.53 9.60
CA ASP A 61 -4.58 -10.65 8.68
C ASP A 61 -3.88 -9.30 8.46
N SER A 62 -2.82 -8.99 9.20
CA SER A 62 -2.13 -7.69 9.12
C SER A 62 -0.96 -7.73 8.12
N LEU A 63 -0.84 -6.70 7.30
CA LEU A 63 0.31 -6.49 6.43
C LEU A 63 1.35 -5.66 7.16
N ILE A 64 2.55 -6.20 7.38
CA ILE A 64 3.63 -5.52 8.10
C ILE A 64 4.67 -5.02 7.11
N PHE A 65 4.87 -3.72 7.05
CA PHE A 65 5.97 -3.08 6.32
C PHE A 65 7.16 -2.87 7.25
N ASN A 66 8.36 -3.18 6.76
CA ASN A 66 9.61 -2.92 7.45
C ASN A 66 10.56 -2.19 6.50
N ALA A 67 10.98 -1.00 6.89
CA ALA A 67 11.99 -0.21 6.19
C ALA A 67 13.28 -0.18 7.02
N THR A 68 14.41 -0.32 6.34
CA THR A 68 15.75 -0.05 6.88
C THR A 68 16.12 1.41 6.63
N GLU A 69 17.18 1.89 7.27
CA GLU A 69 17.73 3.24 7.03
C GLU A 69 18.14 3.46 5.56
N GLU A 70 18.40 2.39 4.81
CA GLU A 70 18.76 2.47 3.38
C GLU A 70 17.60 2.96 2.50
N TYR A 71 16.35 2.82 2.96
CA TYR A 71 15.17 3.19 2.19
C TYR A 71 15.01 4.70 2.02
N ASN A 72 15.10 5.45 3.12
CA ASN A 72 14.91 6.91 3.13
C ASN A 72 15.67 7.65 4.26
N GLY A 73 16.63 6.99 4.91
CA GLY A 73 17.38 7.53 6.04
C GLY A 73 16.80 7.19 7.41
N ASP A 74 15.55 6.72 7.49
CA ASP A 74 14.89 6.37 8.75
C ASP A 74 14.30 4.95 8.70
N ALA A 75 14.68 4.10 9.65
CA ALA A 75 14.08 2.78 9.80
C ALA A 75 12.69 2.88 10.46
N PHE A 76 11.72 2.10 9.96
CA PHE A 76 10.39 2.00 10.57
C PHE A 76 9.76 0.62 10.37
N THR A 77 8.80 0.32 11.23
CA THR A 77 7.89 -0.82 11.08
C THR A 77 6.47 -0.31 11.20
N GLU A 78 5.62 -0.60 10.22
CA GLU A 78 4.21 -0.22 10.22
C GLU A 78 3.32 -1.43 9.96
N ALA A 79 2.22 -1.55 10.70
CA ALA A 79 1.18 -2.55 10.47
C ALA A 79 -0.04 -1.95 9.78
N VAL A 80 -0.45 -2.52 8.65
CA VAL A 80 -1.71 -2.22 7.97
C VAL A 80 -2.72 -3.33 8.27
N VAL A 81 -3.76 -2.96 8.99
CA VAL A 81 -4.87 -3.85 9.37
C VAL A 81 -6.02 -3.66 8.37
N PRO A 82 -6.73 -4.73 7.96
CA PRO A 82 -7.87 -4.58 7.07
C PRO A 82 -9.03 -3.83 7.73
N ASP A 83 -9.81 -3.11 6.93
CA ASP A 83 -11.10 -2.55 7.34
C ASP A 83 -12.17 -3.65 7.56
N GLU A 84 -13.37 -3.24 7.96
CA GLU A 84 -14.52 -4.14 8.17
C GLU A 84 -14.97 -4.90 6.90
N HIS A 85 -14.40 -4.58 5.75
CA HIS A 85 -14.66 -5.19 4.46
C HIS A 85 -13.46 -6.00 3.95
N GLY A 86 -12.36 -6.10 4.71
CA GLY A 86 -11.16 -6.82 4.29
C GLY A 86 -10.24 -6.02 3.37
N HIS A 87 -10.37 -4.69 3.31
CA HIS A 87 -9.51 -3.84 2.49
C HIS A 87 -8.36 -3.22 3.28
N TYR A 88 -7.23 -3.06 2.63
CA TYR A 88 -5.97 -2.58 3.20
C TYR A 88 -5.69 -1.17 2.69
N THR A 89 -5.76 -0.18 3.57
CA THR A 89 -5.31 1.18 3.26
C THR A 89 -3.81 1.27 3.48
N ILE A 90 -3.06 1.29 2.39
CA ILE A 90 -1.61 1.47 2.41
C ILE A 90 -1.34 2.97 2.27
N GLU A 91 -0.67 3.52 3.28
CA GLU A 91 -0.28 4.92 3.33
C GLU A 91 0.90 5.23 2.39
N ALA A 92 1.40 6.46 2.48
CA ALA A 92 2.50 7.06 1.73
C ALA A 92 3.88 6.39 1.86
N PHE A 93 3.96 5.09 2.16
CA PHE A 93 5.24 4.41 2.36
C PHE A 93 6.04 4.30 1.06
N TRP A 94 5.40 4.38 -0.10
CA TRP A 94 6.02 4.20 -1.42
C TRP A 94 5.44 5.20 -2.43
N PRO A 95 6.25 5.88 -3.27
CA PRO A 95 5.73 6.68 -4.39
C PRO A 95 4.92 5.86 -5.41
N TRP A 96 3.62 6.12 -5.43
CA TRP A 96 2.70 5.73 -6.50
C TRP A 96 2.91 6.59 -7.74
N SER A 97 2.74 6.00 -8.92
CA SER A 97 2.54 6.71 -10.18
C SER A 97 1.22 6.30 -10.78
N VAL A 98 0.47 7.26 -11.32
CA VAL A 98 -0.74 6.94 -12.09
C VAL A 98 -0.32 6.15 -13.32
N TRP A 99 -0.89 4.97 -13.51
CA TRP A 99 -0.64 4.19 -14.71
C TRP A 99 -1.45 4.74 -15.89
N SER A 100 -0.77 4.92 -17.03
CA SER A 100 -1.38 5.38 -18.28
C SER A 100 -1.19 4.35 -19.38
N GLU A 101 -2.27 4.11 -20.13
CA GLU A 101 -2.30 3.18 -21.27
C GLU A 101 -1.38 3.63 -22.41
N ASP A 102 -1.22 4.94 -22.57
CA ASP A 102 -0.43 5.54 -23.65
C ASP A 102 1.07 5.29 -23.50
N LEU A 103 1.52 4.92 -22.30
CA LEU A 103 2.93 4.75 -21.94
C LEU A 103 3.33 3.28 -21.75
N ASP A 104 2.37 2.35 -21.80
CA ASP A 104 2.63 0.93 -21.57
C ASP A 104 2.63 0.15 -22.91
N PRO A 105 3.79 -0.35 -23.38
CA PRO A 105 3.84 -1.12 -24.61
C PRO A 105 3.16 -2.50 -24.47
N ASP A 106 2.95 -3.00 -23.26
CA ASP A 106 2.44 -4.34 -23.01
C ASP A 106 0.92 -4.42 -23.25
N GLU A 107 0.51 -5.26 -24.19
CA GLU A 107 -0.90 -5.43 -24.56
C GLU A 107 -1.74 -6.08 -23.46
N HIS A 108 -1.16 -6.98 -22.65
CA HIS A 108 -1.86 -7.64 -21.53
C HIS A 108 -2.14 -6.65 -20.41
N ARG A 109 -1.19 -5.78 -20.06
CA ARG A 109 -1.38 -4.73 -19.04
C ARG A 109 -2.44 -3.73 -19.47
N ARG A 110 -2.43 -3.33 -20.75
CA ARG A 110 -3.47 -2.47 -21.33
C ARG A 110 -4.84 -3.14 -21.32
N ALA A 111 -4.93 -4.41 -21.66
CA ALA A 111 -6.18 -5.15 -21.61
C ALA A 111 -6.74 -5.26 -20.18
N PHE A 112 -5.88 -5.56 -19.19
CA PHE A 112 -6.26 -5.53 -17.78
C PHE A 112 -6.79 -4.14 -17.37
N ALA A 113 -6.06 -3.08 -17.69
CA ALA A 113 -6.47 -1.72 -17.38
C ALA A 113 -7.81 -1.33 -18.01
N ARG A 114 -8.04 -1.73 -19.27
CA ARG A 114 -9.32 -1.55 -19.95
C ARG A 114 -10.45 -2.28 -19.22
N GLY A 115 -10.24 -3.55 -18.84
CA GLY A 115 -11.22 -4.32 -18.08
C GLY A 115 -11.57 -3.71 -16.72
N ALA A 116 -10.58 -3.12 -16.04
CA ALA A 116 -10.81 -2.44 -14.77
C ALA A 116 -11.61 -1.12 -14.93
N ARG A 117 -11.54 -0.47 -16.09
CA ARG A 117 -12.20 0.82 -16.38
C ARG A 117 -13.55 0.68 -17.08
N THR A 118 -13.75 -0.39 -17.85
CA THR A 118 -14.93 -0.53 -18.71
C THR A 118 -15.63 -1.88 -18.52
N SER A 119 -16.96 -1.86 -18.51
CA SER A 119 -17.77 -3.08 -18.49
C SER A 119 -17.97 -3.72 -19.87
N HIS A 120 -17.48 -3.08 -20.93
CA HIS A 120 -17.67 -3.54 -22.30
C HIS A 120 -16.48 -4.39 -22.74
N GLU A 121 -16.76 -5.64 -23.10
CA GLU A 121 -15.73 -6.55 -23.64
C GLU A 121 -15.16 -5.98 -24.94
N PRO A 122 -13.84 -6.11 -25.18
CA PRO A 122 -13.25 -5.77 -26.46
C PRO A 122 -13.93 -6.59 -27.55
N THR A 123 -14.61 -5.93 -28.48
CA THR A 123 -15.31 -6.56 -29.61
C THR A 123 -14.38 -6.94 -30.76
N ASP A 124 -13.09 -6.61 -30.66
CA ASP A 124 -12.12 -6.86 -31.73
C ASP A 124 -11.80 -8.37 -31.81
N PRO A 125 -12.14 -9.04 -32.94
CA PRO A 125 -11.94 -10.47 -33.12
C PRO A 125 -10.45 -10.89 -33.16
N LEU A 126 -9.52 -9.95 -33.21
CA LEU A 126 -8.07 -10.20 -33.12
C LEU A 126 -7.56 -10.34 -31.69
N TYR A 127 -8.40 -10.14 -30.66
CA TYR A 127 -8.01 -10.35 -29.27
C TYR A 127 -7.67 -11.82 -29.00
N SER A 128 -6.39 -12.08 -28.77
CA SER A 128 -5.95 -13.41 -28.34
C SER A 128 -6.59 -13.79 -26.99
N GLY A 129 -6.71 -15.10 -26.74
CA GLY A 129 -7.32 -15.61 -25.50
C GLY A 129 -6.61 -15.11 -24.23
N THR A 130 -5.31 -14.85 -24.29
CA THR A 130 -4.52 -14.32 -23.16
C THR A 130 -4.86 -12.85 -22.87
N VAL A 131 -5.04 -12.04 -23.90
CA VAL A 131 -5.44 -10.62 -23.77
C VAL A 131 -6.87 -10.52 -23.21
N ARG A 132 -7.79 -11.38 -23.67
CA ARG A 132 -9.15 -11.49 -23.10
C ARG A 132 -9.13 -11.91 -21.63
N THR A 133 -8.24 -12.82 -21.26
CA THR A 133 -8.07 -13.26 -19.86
C THR A 133 -7.58 -12.10 -18.98
N ALA A 134 -6.62 -11.30 -19.45
CA ALA A 134 -6.15 -10.12 -18.74
C ALA A 134 -7.28 -9.08 -18.56
N TRP A 135 -8.08 -8.83 -19.60
CA TRP A 135 -9.25 -7.97 -19.52
C TRP A 135 -10.27 -8.46 -18.49
N GLN A 136 -10.62 -9.74 -18.52
CA GLN A 136 -11.56 -10.33 -17.57
C GLN A 136 -11.04 -10.22 -16.14
N GLN A 137 -9.72 -10.39 -15.93
CA GLN A 137 -9.12 -10.20 -14.62
C GLN A 137 -9.29 -8.76 -14.12
N GLY A 138 -9.04 -7.75 -14.95
CA GLY A 138 -9.23 -6.34 -14.59
C GLY A 138 -10.67 -6.03 -14.22
N ARG A 139 -11.61 -6.54 -15.00
CA ARG A 139 -13.04 -6.43 -14.71
C ARG A 139 -13.42 -7.07 -13.39
N ASN A 140 -12.97 -8.29 -13.15
CA ASN A 140 -13.27 -9.02 -11.92
C ASN A 140 -12.72 -8.28 -10.68
N GLU A 141 -11.50 -7.72 -10.77
CA GLU A 141 -10.91 -6.92 -9.69
C GLU A 141 -11.71 -5.62 -9.45
N ALA A 142 -12.18 -4.94 -10.51
CA ALA A 142 -13.06 -3.78 -10.37
C ALA A 142 -14.43 -4.12 -9.77
N GLU A 143 -15.02 -5.25 -10.16
CA GLU A 143 -16.29 -5.73 -9.61
C GLU A 143 -16.19 -6.08 -8.13
N GLN A 144 -15.04 -6.54 -7.62
CA GLN A 144 -14.84 -6.77 -6.19
C GLN A 144 -15.06 -5.49 -5.37
N TRP A 145 -14.69 -4.32 -5.89
CA TRP A 145 -14.93 -3.03 -5.25
C TRP A 145 -16.38 -2.56 -5.29
N LEU A 146 -17.15 -3.05 -6.28
CA LEU A 146 -18.56 -2.70 -6.46
C LEU A 146 -19.49 -3.65 -5.69
N LYS A 147 -18.99 -4.81 -5.27
CA LYS A 147 -19.77 -5.75 -4.46
C LYS A 147 -19.95 -5.19 -3.04
N PRO A 148 -21.19 -5.09 -2.53
CA PRO A 148 -21.41 -4.77 -1.13
C PRO A 148 -20.77 -5.87 -0.28
N ALA A 149 -19.93 -5.47 0.67
CA ALA A 149 -19.20 -6.40 1.52
C ALA A 149 -20.16 -7.36 2.23
N LEU A 150 -19.92 -8.66 2.09
CA LEU A 150 -20.54 -9.66 2.97
C LEU A 150 -20.04 -9.38 4.38
N ARG A 151 -20.91 -8.83 5.25
CA ARG A 151 -20.65 -8.70 6.68
C ARG A 151 -20.31 -10.09 7.22
N GLY A 152 -19.05 -10.37 7.48
CA GLY A 152 -18.67 -11.70 7.92
C GLY A 152 -17.20 -11.83 8.26
N GLN A 153 -16.93 -11.71 9.56
CA GLN A 153 -15.81 -12.35 10.28
C GLN A 153 -14.47 -11.58 10.34
N CYS A 154 -14.47 -10.30 10.70
CA CYS A 154 -13.37 -9.83 11.56
C CYS A 154 -13.54 -10.50 12.93
N ARG A 155 -12.81 -11.59 13.18
CA ARG A 155 -12.63 -12.11 14.54
C ARG A 155 -11.89 -11.02 15.33
N PRO A 156 -12.36 -10.63 16.53
CA PRO A 156 -11.59 -9.75 17.39
C PRO A 156 -10.38 -10.54 17.89
N HIS A 157 -9.23 -10.42 17.21
CA HIS A 157 -7.98 -10.91 17.76
C HIS A 157 -7.48 -9.94 18.83
N GLN A 158 -7.23 -10.53 19.99
CA GLN A 158 -6.95 -9.92 21.26
C GLN A 158 -5.63 -9.13 21.24
N HIS A 159 -5.67 -7.94 21.84
CA HIS A 159 -4.55 -7.21 22.46
C HIS A 159 -3.15 -7.55 21.93
N LEU A 160 -2.68 -6.83 20.91
CA LEU A 160 -1.25 -6.55 20.78
C LEU A 160 -0.85 -5.70 21.98
N VAL A 161 -0.10 -6.29 22.91
CA VAL A 161 0.59 -5.56 23.97
C VAL A 161 1.59 -4.63 23.30
N THR A 162 1.32 -3.33 23.34
CA THR A 162 2.33 -2.31 23.02
C THR A 162 3.45 -2.47 24.05
N PRO A 163 4.72 -2.67 23.67
CA PRO A 163 5.79 -2.50 24.64
C PRO A 163 5.78 -1.03 25.08
N GLU A 164 5.61 -0.82 26.40
CA GLU A 164 5.74 0.47 27.05
C GLU A 164 7.02 1.15 26.54
N ARG A 165 6.87 2.33 25.94
CA ARG A 165 8.01 3.23 25.73
C ARG A 165 8.54 3.63 27.10
N LYS A 166 9.63 2.98 27.51
CA LYS A 166 10.44 3.44 28.64
C LYS A 166 10.90 4.87 28.33
N PRO A 167 10.60 5.88 29.17
CA PRO A 167 11.14 7.21 28.96
C PRO A 167 12.66 7.15 28.99
N LEU A 168 13.31 7.74 27.98
CA LEU A 168 14.75 7.95 27.96
C LEU A 168 15.11 8.78 29.20
N GLU A 169 15.68 8.17 30.23
CA GLU A 169 16.36 8.91 31.29
C GLU A 169 17.57 9.61 30.65
N ALA A 170 17.51 10.95 30.60
CA ALA A 170 18.64 11.75 30.17
C ALA A 170 19.83 11.50 31.12
N PRO A 171 21.06 11.37 30.60
CA PRO A 171 22.23 11.25 31.46
C PRO A 171 22.34 12.49 32.35
N SER A 172 22.42 12.25 33.66
CA SER A 172 22.60 13.29 34.67
C SER A 172 23.85 14.10 34.37
N ALA A 173 23.69 15.39 34.14
CA ALA A 173 24.81 16.32 33.98
C ALA A 173 25.64 16.38 35.29
N PRO A 174 26.99 16.43 35.21
CA PRO A 174 27.82 16.62 36.39
C PRO A 174 27.53 17.98 37.03
N SER A 175 27.20 17.98 38.33
CA SER A 175 26.95 19.20 39.09
C SER A 175 28.20 20.08 39.13
N LEU A 176 28.09 21.30 38.57
CA LEU A 176 29.10 22.34 38.74
C LEU A 176 29.11 22.84 40.20
N PRO A 177 30.28 23.08 40.81
CA PRO A 177 30.36 23.63 42.15
C PRO A 177 29.89 25.09 42.19
N ASN A 178 29.01 25.38 43.15
CA ASN A 178 28.41 26.70 43.38
C ASN A 178 29.45 27.68 43.98
N PRO A 179 29.75 28.83 43.35
CA PRO A 179 30.71 29.79 43.89
C PRO A 179 29.99 30.85 44.73
N ALA A 180 29.87 30.63 46.05
CA ALA A 180 29.55 31.73 46.96
C ALA A 180 29.97 31.45 48.42
N ARG A 181 31.20 31.82 48.77
CA ARG A 181 31.51 32.33 50.11
C ARG A 181 32.78 33.19 50.10
N ARG A 182 32.66 34.37 49.50
CA ARG A 182 33.36 35.57 49.96
C ARG A 182 32.28 36.46 50.55
N GLN A 183 32.30 36.71 51.86
CA GLN A 183 32.20 38.04 52.46
C GLN A 183 32.52 37.94 53.96
N ARG A 184 33.59 38.67 54.31
CA ARG A 184 33.94 39.32 55.59
C ARG A 184 34.18 38.46 56.83
#